data_AF-G2FN85-F1
#
_entry.id   AF-G2FN85-F1
#
_cell.length_a   1.000
_cell.length_b   1.000
_cell.length_c   1.000
_cell.angle_alpha   90.00
_cell.angle_beta   90.00
_cell.angle_gamma   90.00
#
_symmetry.space_group_name_H-M   'P 1'
#
loop_
_entity.id
_entity.type
_entity.pdbx_description
1 polymer ?
#
loop_
_entity_poly.entity_id
_entity_poly.type
_entity_poly.pdbx_seq_one_letter_code
_entity_poly.pdbx_strand_id
1 'polypeptide(L)'
;MKVVTRLREYAERYLKEAFWGMLNGLDGVKFMNDDYVLNVLNQVNYSNQEEIDKAVDILSSVSDDLVPNLIVIKSEIAAKAIVRIGYPRVQNVLAELLVWLQDMNWPGSYQIAELFVSIGKPAILYIKEVLTSNDDVWKYWVMEYVISKWSKDLVEELKEELISVMCQSDIFEFTDIIAMRILGQNGVNIRHIFNSKKNGLEEYIERLNELEEIIKD
;
A
#
# COMPACT_ATOMS: atom_id res chain seq x y z
N MET A 1 9.73 5.59 15.59
CA MET A 1 10.76 4.56 15.88
C MET A 1 10.16 3.22 16.36
N LYS A 2 9.17 3.17 17.28
CA LYS A 2 8.63 1.89 17.80
C LYS A 2 7.67 1.12 16.86
N VAL A 3 6.94 1.81 15.96
CA VAL A 3 5.99 1.18 15.03
C VAL A 3 6.73 0.50 13.88
N VAL A 4 7.67 1.21 13.23
CA VAL A 4 8.54 0.66 12.17
C VAL A 4 9.31 -0.58 12.62
N THR A 5 9.80 -0.62 13.86
CA THR A 5 10.47 -1.82 14.40
C THR A 5 9.51 -3.00 14.57
N ARG A 6 8.27 -2.76 15.04
CA ARG A 6 7.25 -3.83 15.13
C ARG A 6 6.77 -4.31 13.76
N LEU A 7 6.58 -3.40 12.81
CA LEU A 7 6.20 -3.71 11.43
C LEU A 7 7.29 -4.55 10.75
N ARG A 8 8.56 -4.21 10.98
CA ARG A 8 9.70 -4.96 10.46
C ARG A 8 9.83 -6.34 11.11
N GLU A 9 9.71 -6.45 12.43
CA GLU A 9 9.78 -7.73 13.15
C GLU A 9 8.61 -8.68 12.76
N TYR A 10 7.41 -8.12 12.56
CA TYR A 10 6.24 -8.88 12.12
C TYR A 10 6.38 -9.33 10.66
N ALA A 11 6.72 -8.42 9.75
CA ALA A 11 6.95 -8.74 8.34
C ALA A 11 8.10 -9.75 8.17
N GLU A 12 9.21 -9.60 8.89
CA GLU A 12 10.35 -10.53 8.83
C GLU A 12 10.00 -11.92 9.38
N ARG A 13 9.14 -12.02 10.39
CA ARG A 13 8.67 -13.30 10.93
C ARG A 13 7.76 -14.04 9.94
N TYR A 14 6.76 -13.35 9.40
CA TYR A 14 5.80 -13.96 8.47
C TYR A 14 6.38 -14.20 7.07
N LEU A 15 7.21 -13.30 6.55
CA LEU A 15 7.92 -13.52 5.29
C LEU A 15 8.91 -14.68 5.39
N LYS A 16 9.59 -14.86 6.53
CA LYS A 16 10.40 -16.07 6.75
C LYS A 16 9.54 -17.33 6.71
N GLU A 17 8.42 -17.36 7.42
CA GLU A 17 7.55 -18.55 7.46
C GLU A 17 6.94 -18.86 6.08
N ALA A 18 6.49 -17.85 5.33
CA ALA A 18 5.96 -18.00 3.97
C ALA A 18 7.04 -18.41 2.96
N PHE A 19 8.22 -17.78 3.00
CA PHE A 19 9.34 -18.07 2.10
C PHE A 19 9.95 -19.45 2.35
N TRP A 20 10.06 -19.89 3.62
CA TRP A 20 10.47 -21.25 3.98
C TRP A 20 9.45 -22.31 3.55
N GLY A 21 8.16 -21.99 3.55
CA GLY A 21 7.12 -22.86 3.02
C GLY A 21 7.16 -23.00 1.49
N MET A 22 7.56 -21.93 0.79
CA MET A 22 7.65 -21.91 -0.67
C MET A 22 8.89 -22.64 -1.21
N LEU A 23 10.02 -22.61 -0.50
CA LEU A 23 11.27 -23.26 -0.91
C LEU A 23 11.32 -24.77 -0.68
N ASN A 24 10.55 -25.32 0.26
CA ASN A 24 10.68 -26.71 0.68
C ASN A 24 9.73 -27.70 -0.01
N GLY A 25 8.92 -27.26 -0.98
CA GLY A 25 7.91 -28.12 -1.59
C GLY A 25 6.80 -28.48 -0.60
N LEU A 26 5.58 -28.55 -1.11
CA LEU A 26 4.37 -28.77 -0.32
C LEU A 26 4.40 -30.19 0.29
N ASP A 27 4.85 -30.30 1.54
CA ASP A 27 4.45 -31.32 2.52
C ASP A 27 5.14 -31.01 3.86
N GLY A 28 4.52 -30.17 4.69
CA GLY A 28 4.91 -30.13 6.12
C GLY A 28 5.08 -28.77 6.78
N VAL A 29 4.74 -27.65 6.15
CA VAL A 29 4.36 -26.49 6.97
C VAL A 29 2.99 -26.81 7.54
N LYS A 30 2.99 -27.27 8.78
CA LYS A 30 1.80 -27.35 9.62
C LYS A 30 1.34 -25.91 9.86
N PHE A 31 0.66 -25.30 8.88
CA PHE A 31 -0.19 -24.15 9.16
C PHE A 31 -1.08 -24.59 10.30
N MET A 32 -1.01 -23.87 11.41
CA MET A 32 -1.77 -24.18 12.62
C MET A 32 -3.21 -24.53 12.23
N ASN A 33 -3.62 -25.77 12.52
CA ASN A 33 -5.00 -26.25 12.35
C ASN A 33 -6.05 -25.40 13.10
N ASP A 34 -5.61 -24.41 13.88
CA ASP A 34 -6.42 -23.53 14.71
C ASP A 34 -6.68 -22.15 14.09
N ASP A 35 -6.14 -21.84 12.90
CA ASP A 35 -6.45 -20.57 12.23
C ASP A 35 -7.81 -20.63 11.53
N TYR A 36 -8.83 -20.10 12.21
CA TYR A 36 -10.21 -20.02 11.74
C TYR A 36 -10.32 -19.44 10.32
N VAL A 37 -9.51 -18.42 9.99
CA VAL A 37 -9.59 -17.75 8.70
C VAL A 37 -9.08 -18.67 7.58
N LEU A 38 -7.92 -19.31 7.77
CA LEU A 38 -7.40 -20.28 6.82
C LEU A 38 -8.34 -21.47 6.64
N ASN A 39 -8.96 -21.94 7.73
CA ASN A 39 -9.93 -23.03 7.68
C ASN A 39 -11.14 -22.70 6.81
N VAL A 40 -11.64 -21.45 6.85
CA VAL A 40 -12.72 -20.99 5.96
C VAL A 40 -12.22 -20.95 4.51
N LEU A 41 -11.06 -20.33 4.26
CA LEU A 41 -10.54 -20.14 2.90
C LEU A 41 -10.16 -21.45 2.19
N ASN A 42 -9.71 -22.46 2.93
CA ASN A 42 -9.36 -23.77 2.38
C ASN A 42 -10.58 -24.59 1.93
N GLN A 43 -11.79 -24.19 2.34
CA GLN A 43 -13.04 -24.87 1.97
C GLN A 43 -13.75 -24.21 0.77
N VAL A 44 -13.25 -23.08 0.26
CA VAL A 44 -13.90 -22.33 -0.81
C VAL A 44 -13.53 -22.90 -2.18
N ASN A 45 -14.52 -23.22 -3.00
CA ASN A 45 -14.31 -23.35 -4.44
C ASN A 45 -14.21 -21.96 -5.09
N TYR A 46 -12.98 -21.55 -5.44
CA TYR A 46 -12.72 -20.23 -6.05
C TYR A 46 -13.32 -20.03 -7.45
N SER A 47 -13.88 -21.08 -8.07
CA SER A 47 -14.67 -20.95 -9.31
C SER A 47 -16.16 -20.70 -9.05
N ASN A 48 -16.60 -20.76 -7.80
CA ASN A 48 -17.99 -20.62 -7.40
C ASN A 48 -18.21 -19.30 -6.63
N GLN A 49 -18.88 -18.33 -7.28
CA GLN A 49 -19.13 -17.02 -6.70
C GLN A 49 -19.99 -17.07 -5.43
N GLU A 50 -20.95 -18.00 -5.35
CA GLU A 50 -21.82 -18.13 -4.18
C GLU A 50 -21.03 -18.60 -2.95
N GLU A 51 -20.06 -19.50 -3.12
CA GLU A 51 -19.17 -19.94 -2.05
C GLU A 51 -18.19 -18.84 -1.62
N ILE A 52 -17.66 -18.07 -2.59
CA ILE A 52 -16.85 -16.89 -2.29
C ILE A 52 -17.65 -15.90 -1.45
N ASP A 53 -18.88 -15.58 -1.85
CA ASP A 53 -19.71 -14.60 -1.13
C ASP A 53 -20.04 -15.06 0.29
N LYS A 54 -20.34 -16.36 0.47
CA LYS A 54 -20.52 -16.98 1.80
C LYS A 54 -19.26 -16.88 2.66
N ALA A 55 -18.09 -17.13 2.08
CA ALA A 55 -16.82 -17.00 2.81
C ALA A 55 -16.58 -15.55 3.25
N VAL A 56 -16.86 -14.58 2.39
CA VAL A 56 -16.77 -13.15 2.75
C VAL A 56 -17.75 -12.83 3.88
N ASP A 57 -19.00 -13.32 3.84
CA ASP A 57 -19.99 -13.11 4.90
C ASP A 57 -19.52 -13.66 6.25
N ILE A 58 -19.03 -14.90 6.25
CA ILE A 58 -18.47 -15.56 7.44
C ILE A 58 -17.30 -14.74 8.00
N LEU A 59 -16.33 -14.41 7.15
CA LEU A 59 -15.12 -13.70 7.57
C LEU A 59 -15.38 -12.25 7.99
N SER A 60 -16.41 -11.60 7.44
CA SER A 60 -16.79 -10.25 7.87
C SER A 60 -17.48 -10.21 9.25
N SER A 61 -17.96 -11.37 9.71
CA SER A 61 -18.68 -11.54 10.98
C SER A 61 -17.78 -11.98 12.13
N VAL A 62 -16.46 -12.12 11.91
CA VAL A 62 -15.52 -12.48 12.97
C VAL A 62 -15.44 -11.41 14.05
N SER A 63 -15.03 -11.79 15.26
CA SER A 63 -14.77 -10.86 16.35
C SER A 63 -13.52 -10.00 16.09
N ASP A 64 -13.43 -8.85 16.76
CA ASP A 64 -12.38 -7.85 16.53
C ASP A 64 -10.95 -8.39 16.75
N ASP A 65 -10.79 -9.39 17.62
CA ASP A 65 -9.52 -10.08 17.89
C ASP A 65 -9.02 -10.95 16.73
N LEU A 66 -9.90 -11.33 15.80
CA LEU A 66 -9.57 -12.12 14.62
C LEU A 66 -9.33 -11.28 13.36
N VAL A 67 -9.64 -9.98 13.39
CA VAL A 67 -9.39 -9.07 12.26
C VAL A 67 -7.92 -9.07 11.81
N PRO A 68 -6.91 -9.08 12.71
CA PRO A 68 -5.50 -9.17 12.29
C PRO A 68 -5.18 -10.40 11.43
N ASN A 69 -5.86 -11.54 11.63
CA ASN A 69 -5.61 -12.77 10.86
C ASN A 69 -6.02 -12.62 9.39
N LEU A 70 -7.02 -11.79 9.10
CA LEU A 70 -7.44 -11.51 7.72
C LEU A 70 -6.35 -10.78 6.91
N ILE A 71 -5.56 -9.94 7.59
CA ILE A 71 -4.56 -9.08 6.94
C ILE A 71 -3.36 -9.89 6.45
N VAL A 72 -2.98 -10.91 7.20
CA VAL A 72 -1.80 -11.74 6.91
C VAL A 72 -1.95 -12.50 5.60
N ILE A 73 -3.17 -12.95 5.29
CA ILE A 73 -3.42 -13.87 4.17
C ILE A 73 -3.39 -13.14 2.83
N LYS A 74 -3.58 -11.81 2.83
CA LYS A 74 -3.55 -10.94 1.63
C LYS A 74 -4.31 -11.51 0.43
N SER A 75 -5.52 -12.02 0.67
CA SER A 75 -6.39 -12.57 -0.38
C SER A 75 -7.54 -11.62 -0.74
N GLU A 76 -8.07 -11.79 -1.94
CA GLU A 76 -9.25 -11.07 -2.42
C GLU A 76 -10.48 -11.26 -1.50
N ILE A 77 -10.69 -12.47 -0.97
CA ILE A 77 -11.78 -12.77 -0.02
C ILE A 77 -11.56 -12.03 1.30
N ALA A 78 -10.33 -12.04 1.83
CA ALA A 78 -10.02 -11.36 3.07
C ALA A 78 -10.16 -9.84 2.93
N ALA A 79 -9.72 -9.25 1.81
CA ALA A 79 -9.90 -7.83 1.55
C ALA A 79 -11.38 -7.43 1.49
N LYS A 80 -12.22 -8.22 0.79
CA LYS A 80 -13.68 -8.00 0.78
C LYS A 80 -14.29 -8.09 2.18
N ALA A 81 -13.84 -9.05 2.99
CA ALA A 81 -14.31 -9.20 4.37
C ALA A 81 -13.91 -7.99 5.23
N ILE A 82 -12.67 -7.51 5.10
CA ILE A 82 -12.15 -6.30 5.79
C ILE A 82 -12.93 -5.05 5.38
N VAL A 83 -13.24 -4.90 4.09
CA VAL A 83 -14.09 -3.80 3.60
C VAL A 83 -15.48 -3.88 4.22
N ARG A 84 -16.09 -5.07 4.30
CA ARG A 84 -17.40 -5.26 4.98
C ARG A 84 -17.34 -4.99 6.48
N ILE A 85 -16.24 -5.35 7.16
CA ILE A 85 -16.01 -5.04 8.58
C ILE A 85 -15.95 -3.53 8.79
N GLY A 86 -15.19 -2.83 7.94
CA GLY A 86 -15.13 -1.37 7.87
C GLY A 86 -14.60 -0.67 9.12
N TYR A 87 -14.53 0.65 9.03
CA TYR A 87 -14.19 1.52 10.16
C TYR A 87 -15.44 1.78 11.02
N PRO A 88 -15.35 1.79 12.38
CA PRO A 88 -14.13 1.82 13.20
C PRO A 88 -13.58 0.45 13.61
N ARG A 89 -14.18 -0.67 13.20
CA ARG A 89 -13.72 -2.00 13.65
C ARG A 89 -12.29 -2.32 13.20
N VAL A 90 -11.88 -1.84 12.02
CA VAL A 90 -10.49 -1.97 11.54
C VAL A 90 -9.50 -0.93 12.10
N GLN A 91 -9.91 -0.07 13.04
CA GLN A 91 -9.07 1.06 13.49
C GLN A 91 -7.71 0.60 14.07
N ASN A 92 -7.68 -0.53 14.77
CA ASN A 92 -6.50 -1.02 15.46
C ASN A 92 -5.46 -1.66 14.52
N VAL A 93 -5.82 -1.79 13.24
CA VAL A 93 -5.01 -2.49 12.23
C VAL A 93 -4.76 -1.63 10.98
N LEU A 94 -5.01 -0.32 11.05
CA LEU A 94 -4.83 0.57 9.90
C LEU A 94 -3.38 0.61 9.39
N ALA A 95 -2.39 0.53 10.29
CA ALA A 95 -0.99 0.50 9.88
C ALA A 95 -0.68 -0.76 9.07
N GLU A 96 -1.15 -1.92 9.54
CA GLU A 96 -0.98 -3.22 8.92
C GLU A 96 -1.75 -3.31 7.58
N LEU A 97 -2.92 -2.69 7.49
CA LEU A 97 -3.67 -2.58 6.23
C LEU A 97 -2.95 -1.71 5.20
N LEU A 98 -2.28 -0.62 5.60
CA LEU A 98 -1.51 0.19 4.65
C LEU A 98 -0.34 -0.60 4.05
N VAL A 99 0.26 -1.54 4.79
CA VAL A 99 1.34 -2.40 4.25
C VAL A 99 0.85 -3.17 3.03
N TRP A 100 -0.43 -3.55 2.98
CA TRP A 100 -1.04 -4.21 1.82
C TRP A 100 -0.93 -3.36 0.54
N LEU A 101 -0.78 -2.03 0.66
CA LEU A 101 -0.62 -1.12 -0.47
C LEU A 101 0.83 -0.95 -0.92
N GLN A 102 1.79 -1.67 -0.34
CA GLN A 102 3.18 -1.71 -0.85
C GLN A 102 3.23 -2.33 -2.26
N ASP A 103 2.31 -3.23 -2.58
CA ASP A 103 2.23 -3.86 -3.89
C ASP A 103 0.76 -3.96 -4.32
N MET A 104 0.40 -3.15 -5.32
CA MET A 104 -0.94 -3.14 -5.88
C MET A 104 -1.26 -4.38 -6.73
N ASN A 105 -0.27 -5.26 -6.98
CA ASN A 105 -0.50 -6.58 -7.57
C ASN A 105 -0.97 -7.62 -6.54
N TRP A 106 -0.86 -7.36 -5.23
CA TRP A 106 -1.41 -8.27 -4.23
C TRP A 106 -2.94 -8.34 -4.36
N PRO A 107 -3.54 -9.54 -4.23
CA PRO A 107 -4.99 -9.68 -4.27
C PRO A 107 -5.65 -8.79 -3.20
N GLY A 108 -6.73 -8.12 -3.55
CA GLY A 108 -7.43 -7.25 -2.62
C GLY A 108 -6.85 -5.84 -2.41
N SER A 109 -5.68 -5.50 -2.96
CA SER A 109 -5.03 -4.20 -2.71
C SER A 109 -5.89 -3.00 -3.13
N TYR A 110 -6.62 -3.10 -4.24
CA TYR A 110 -7.51 -2.03 -4.70
C TYR A 110 -8.68 -1.79 -3.73
N GLN A 111 -9.25 -2.85 -3.18
CA GLN A 111 -10.33 -2.83 -2.21
C GLN A 111 -9.85 -2.21 -0.89
N ILE A 112 -8.62 -2.55 -0.47
CA ILE A 112 -8.00 -1.91 0.71
C ILE A 112 -7.73 -0.43 0.44
N ALA A 113 -7.24 -0.05 -0.75
CA ALA A 113 -7.05 1.36 -1.09
C ALA A 113 -8.38 2.14 -1.07
N GLU A 114 -9.45 1.58 -1.63
CA GLU A 114 -10.80 2.15 -1.56
C GLU A 114 -11.32 2.29 -0.13
N LEU A 115 -11.02 1.33 0.75
CA LEU A 115 -11.31 1.45 2.18
C LEU A 115 -10.60 2.66 2.79
N PHE A 116 -9.31 2.89 2.49
CA PHE A 116 -8.59 4.09 2.97
C PHE A 116 -9.14 5.39 2.42
N VAL A 117 -9.62 5.39 1.16
CA VAL A 117 -10.35 6.54 0.59
C VAL A 117 -11.58 6.84 1.45
N SER A 118 -12.36 5.80 1.80
CA SER A 118 -13.59 5.95 2.60
C SER A 118 -13.34 6.33 4.07
N ILE A 119 -12.22 5.91 4.66
CA ILE A 119 -11.85 6.24 6.04
C ILE A 119 -11.55 7.74 6.17
N GLY A 120 -10.73 8.29 5.27
CA GLY A 120 -10.37 9.71 5.29
C GLY A 120 -9.54 10.09 6.52
N LYS A 121 -10.01 11.09 7.29
CA LYS A 121 -9.24 11.75 8.38
C LYS A 121 -8.53 10.80 9.36
N PRO A 122 -9.14 9.72 9.87
CA PRO A 122 -8.46 8.77 10.78
C PRO A 122 -7.23 8.08 10.18
N ALA A 123 -7.10 8.02 8.85
CA ALA A 123 -5.94 7.42 8.19
C ALA A 123 -4.72 8.35 8.07
N ILE A 124 -4.90 9.67 8.30
CA ILE A 124 -3.85 10.68 8.03
C ILE A 124 -2.55 10.38 8.75
N LEU A 125 -2.59 10.03 10.04
CA LEU A 125 -1.39 9.76 10.82
C LEU A 125 -0.55 8.65 10.20
N TYR A 126 -1.20 7.56 9.77
CA TYR A 126 -0.55 6.40 9.18
C TYR A 126 -0.04 6.70 7.76
N ILE A 127 -0.78 7.49 6.97
CA ILE A 127 -0.34 7.91 5.65
C ILE A 127 0.89 8.83 5.73
N LYS A 128 0.97 9.72 6.73
CA LYS A 128 2.19 10.51 6.97
C LYS A 128 3.41 9.62 7.22
N GLU A 129 3.24 8.50 7.94
CA GLU A 129 4.32 7.53 8.14
C GLU A 129 4.77 6.90 6.81
N VAL A 130 3.85 6.58 5.90
CA VAL A 130 4.19 6.07 4.56
C VAL A 130 4.94 7.13 3.73
N LEU A 131 4.42 8.36 3.66
CA LEU A 131 5.03 9.44 2.88
C LEU A 131 6.44 9.83 3.36
N THR A 132 6.74 9.58 4.64
CA THR A 132 8.06 9.85 5.24
C THR A 132 8.98 8.63 5.27
N SER A 133 8.53 7.49 4.75
CA SER A 133 9.36 6.28 4.63
C SER A 133 10.39 6.39 3.48
N ASN A 134 11.20 5.34 3.29
CA ASN A 134 12.12 5.21 2.16
C ASN A 134 11.59 4.28 1.07
N ASP A 135 10.29 3.96 1.10
CA ASP A 135 9.66 3.04 0.16
C ASP A 135 8.89 3.84 -0.89
N ASP A 136 9.57 4.21 -1.98
CA ASP A 136 9.02 5.10 -3.01
C ASP A 136 7.87 4.45 -3.78
N VAL A 137 7.92 3.14 -4.00
CA VAL A 137 6.82 2.37 -4.60
C VAL A 137 5.58 2.45 -3.72
N TRP A 138 5.72 2.26 -2.41
CA TRP A 138 4.60 2.37 -1.48
C TRP A 138 4.02 3.79 -1.42
N LYS A 139 4.88 4.81 -1.40
CA LYS A 139 4.45 6.22 -1.49
C LYS A 139 3.64 6.45 -2.77
N TYR A 140 4.14 5.96 -3.90
CA TYR A 140 3.49 6.09 -5.20
C TYR A 140 2.08 5.49 -5.16
N TRP A 141 1.94 4.24 -4.68
CA TRP A 141 0.63 3.59 -4.62
C TRP A 141 -0.36 4.27 -3.67
N VAL A 142 0.09 4.73 -2.51
CA VAL A 142 -0.76 5.48 -1.57
C VAL A 142 -1.17 6.83 -2.16
N MET A 143 -0.26 7.54 -2.83
CA MET A 143 -0.60 8.79 -3.52
C MET A 143 -1.58 8.58 -4.67
N GLU A 144 -1.34 7.57 -5.52
CA GLU A 144 -2.15 7.27 -6.71
C GLU A 144 -3.54 6.80 -6.35
N TYR A 145 -3.66 5.81 -5.46
CA TYR A 145 -4.93 5.13 -5.24
C TYR A 145 -5.74 5.64 -4.05
N VAL A 146 -5.11 6.40 -3.14
CA VAL A 146 -5.76 6.94 -1.94
C VAL A 146 -5.81 8.47 -1.99
N ILE A 147 -4.66 9.14 -1.91
CA ILE A 147 -4.60 10.59 -1.68
C ILE A 147 -5.17 11.37 -2.88
N SER A 148 -4.94 10.91 -4.12
CA SER A 148 -5.45 11.58 -5.33
C SER A 148 -6.99 11.67 -5.39
N LYS A 149 -7.68 10.81 -4.63
CA LYS A 149 -9.15 10.72 -4.56
C LYS A 149 -9.73 11.47 -3.36
N TRP A 150 -8.89 12.02 -2.49
CA TRP A 150 -9.34 12.74 -1.31
C TRP A 150 -9.79 14.17 -1.63
N SER A 151 -10.64 14.71 -0.75
CA SER A 151 -11.02 16.12 -0.80
C SER A 151 -9.84 17.02 -0.48
N LYS A 152 -9.92 18.27 -0.94
CA LYS A 152 -8.89 19.29 -0.71
C LYS A 152 -8.52 19.44 0.77
N ASP A 153 -9.50 19.40 1.67
CA ASP A 153 -9.27 19.58 3.10
C ASP A 153 -8.42 18.44 3.70
N LEU A 154 -8.61 17.20 3.21
CA LEU A 154 -7.78 16.07 3.63
C LEU A 154 -6.37 16.12 3.02
N VAL A 155 -6.25 16.58 1.77
CA VAL A 155 -4.93 16.77 1.14
C VAL A 155 -4.13 17.86 1.83
N GLU A 156 -4.77 18.94 2.29
CA GLU A 156 -4.09 20.03 3.01
C GLU A 156 -3.43 19.52 4.32
N GLU A 157 -3.99 18.52 4.99
CA GLU A 157 -3.40 17.90 6.19
C GLU A 157 -2.09 17.12 5.89
N LEU A 158 -1.84 16.76 4.63
CA LEU A 158 -0.65 16.06 4.14
C LEU A 158 0.33 16.96 3.36
N LYS A 159 0.06 18.27 3.31
CA LYS A 159 0.75 19.19 2.42
C LYS A 159 2.26 19.25 2.63
N GLU A 160 2.71 19.24 3.89
CA GLU A 160 4.13 19.29 4.22
C GLU A 160 4.86 18.03 3.72
N GLU A 161 4.26 16.86 3.93
CA GLU A 161 4.80 15.59 3.46
C GLU A 161 4.81 15.52 1.92
N LEU A 162 3.74 15.95 1.26
CA LEU A 162 3.67 16.00 -0.20
C LEU A 162 4.68 16.99 -0.80
N ILE A 163 4.92 18.14 -0.17
CA ILE A 163 5.97 19.08 -0.60
C ILE A 163 7.35 18.43 -0.46
N SER A 164 7.59 17.70 0.63
CA SER A 164 8.84 16.97 0.83
C SER A 164 9.08 15.92 -0.28
N VAL A 165 8.05 15.13 -0.62
CA VAL A 165 8.12 14.15 -1.71
C VAL A 165 8.33 14.83 -3.06
N MET A 166 7.59 15.91 -3.35
CA MET A 166 7.76 16.70 -4.57
C MET A 166 9.20 17.22 -4.74
N CYS A 167 9.86 17.61 -3.66
CA CYS A 167 11.21 18.16 -3.73
C CYS A 167 12.30 17.10 -3.92
N GLN A 168 12.01 15.83 -3.63
CA GLN A 168 12.88 14.71 -3.95
C GLN A 168 12.80 14.43 -5.46
N SER A 169 13.84 13.88 -6.07
CA SER A 169 13.81 13.47 -7.47
C SER A 169 13.86 11.95 -7.52
N ASP A 170 12.91 11.37 -8.22
CA ASP A 170 12.77 9.92 -8.37
C ASP A 170 12.38 9.62 -9.82
N ILE A 171 13.38 9.24 -10.60
CA ILE A 171 13.24 8.98 -12.03
C ILE A 171 12.67 7.58 -12.33
N PHE A 172 12.50 6.75 -11.30
CA PHE A 172 12.04 5.37 -11.47
C PHE A 172 10.55 5.26 -11.17
N GLU A 173 10.11 5.74 -10.00
CA GLU A 173 8.71 5.63 -9.57
C GLU A 173 7.91 6.92 -9.76
N PHE A 174 8.56 8.02 -10.17
CA PHE A 174 7.94 9.32 -10.44
C PHE A 174 7.12 9.87 -9.26
N THR A 175 7.54 9.56 -8.02
CA THR A 175 6.87 9.99 -6.78
C THR A 175 6.76 11.51 -6.67
N ASP A 176 7.75 12.23 -7.17
CA ASP A 176 7.79 13.69 -7.23
C ASP A 176 6.73 14.27 -8.19
N ILE A 177 6.53 13.63 -9.35
CA ILE A 177 5.53 14.03 -10.35
C ILE A 177 4.12 13.86 -9.81
N ILE A 178 3.83 12.73 -9.18
CA ILE A 178 2.50 12.49 -8.60
C ILE A 178 2.22 13.43 -7.42
N ALA A 179 3.21 13.70 -6.57
CA ALA A 179 3.09 14.69 -5.50
C ALA A 179 2.81 16.10 -6.07
N MET A 180 3.53 16.50 -7.13
CA MET A 180 3.25 17.76 -7.85
C MET A 180 1.81 17.79 -8.39
N ARG A 181 1.35 16.71 -9.02
CA ARG A 181 0.00 16.62 -9.58
C ARG A 181 -1.06 16.82 -8.50
N ILE A 182 -0.95 16.12 -7.37
CA ILE A 182 -1.87 16.23 -6.23
C ILE A 182 -1.85 17.66 -5.67
N LEU A 183 -0.67 18.23 -5.41
CA LEU A 183 -0.53 19.58 -4.89
C LEU A 183 -1.13 20.64 -5.84
N GLY A 184 -0.83 20.52 -7.14
CA GLY A 184 -1.32 21.44 -8.18
C GLY A 184 -2.85 21.39 -8.33
N GLN A 185 -3.43 20.20 -8.36
CA GLN A 185 -4.89 20.01 -8.40
C GLN A 185 -5.59 20.59 -7.16
N ASN A 186 -4.89 20.65 -6.02
CA ASN A 186 -5.39 21.21 -4.77
C ASN A 186 -5.02 22.69 -4.55
N GLY A 187 -4.51 23.37 -5.60
CA GLY A 187 -4.32 24.82 -5.62
C GLY A 187 -2.97 25.31 -5.08
N VAL A 188 -2.01 24.41 -4.85
CA VAL A 188 -0.63 24.81 -4.55
C VAL A 188 0.07 25.23 -5.83
N ASN A 189 0.72 26.40 -5.81
CA ASN A 189 1.48 26.88 -6.96
C ASN A 189 2.82 26.14 -7.08
N ILE A 190 2.88 25.18 -8.01
CA ILE A 190 4.05 24.34 -8.27
C ILE A 190 4.93 24.84 -9.43
N ARG A 191 4.61 25.98 -10.06
CA ARG A 191 5.23 26.41 -11.34
C ARG A 191 6.75 26.49 -11.27
N HIS A 192 7.28 27.04 -10.18
CA HIS A 192 8.72 27.20 -10.02
C HIS A 192 9.43 25.84 -9.96
N ILE A 193 8.93 24.91 -9.15
CA ILE A 193 9.49 23.57 -8.99
C ILE A 193 9.35 22.76 -10.28
N PHE A 194 8.19 22.82 -10.93
CA PHE A 194 7.95 22.18 -12.23
C PHE A 194 9.01 22.60 -13.27
N ASN A 195 9.22 23.91 -13.44
CA ASN A 195 10.21 24.42 -14.39
C ASN A 195 11.64 24.01 -14.01
N SER A 196 11.99 24.08 -12.71
CA SER A 196 13.30 23.68 -12.22
C SER A 196 13.59 22.21 -12.50
N LYS A 197 12.63 21.32 -12.26
CA LYS A 197 12.78 19.88 -12.52
C LYS A 197 12.87 19.59 -14.01
N LYS A 198 12.02 20.22 -14.83
CA LYS A 198 12.05 20.04 -16.29
C LYS A 198 13.42 20.40 -16.87
N ASN A 199 13.96 21.57 -16.53
CA ASN A 199 15.28 21.99 -16.99
C ASN A 199 16.39 21.04 -16.49
N GLY A 200 16.31 20.58 -15.23
CA GLY A 200 17.29 19.63 -14.69
C GLY A 200 17.27 18.27 -15.38
N LEU A 201 16.10 17.79 -15.83
CA LEU A 201 15.97 16.56 -16.61
C LEU A 201 16.53 16.73 -18.04
N GLU A 202 16.36 17.90 -18.65
CA GLU A 202 16.99 18.22 -19.95
C GLU A 202 18.53 18.13 -19.83
N GLU A 203 19.12 18.73 -18.79
CA GLU A 203 20.57 18.63 -18.53
C GLU A 203 21.01 17.17 -18.24
N TYR A 204 20.21 16.41 -17.50
CA TYR A 204 20.51 15.00 -17.20
C TYR A 204 20.53 14.15 -18.48
N ILE A 205 19.56 14.37 -19.39
CA ILE A 205 19.50 13.69 -20.69
C ILE A 205 20.70 14.08 -21.56
N GLU A 206 21.08 15.36 -21.58
CA GLU A 206 22.29 15.80 -22.31
C GLU A 206 23.53 15.04 -21.85
N ARG A 207 23.74 14.91 -20.53
CA ARG A 207 24.86 14.14 -19.96
C ARG A 207 24.81 12.65 -20.30
N LEU A 208 23.62 12.05 -20.35
CA LEU A 208 23.49 10.65 -20.79
C LEU A 208 23.86 10.48 -22.26
N ASN A 209 23.44 11.41 -23.13
CA ASN A 209 23.76 11.38 -24.55
C ASN A 209 25.28 11.52 -24.79
N GLU A 210 25.99 12.32 -23.99
CA GLU A 210 27.45 12.41 -24.04
C GLU A 210 28.13 11.07 -23.71
N LEU A 211 27.58 10.28 -22.78
CA LEU A 211 28.09 8.95 -22.46
C LEU A 211 27.79 7.92 -23.56
N GLU A 212 26.68 8.05 -24.28
CA GLU A 212 26.35 7.17 -25.40
C GLU A 212 27.44 7.19 -26.48
N GLU A 213 28.06 8.35 -26.73
CA GLU A 213 29.19 8.47 -27.66
C GLU A 213 30.44 7.70 -27.21
N ILE A 214 30.59 7.43 -25.90
CA ILE A 214 31.69 6.64 -25.33
C ILE A 214 31.41 5.13 -25.41
N ILE A 215 30.12 4.74 -25.35
CA ILE A 215 29.70 3.34 -25.27
C ILE A 215 29.48 2.73 -26.67
N LYS A 216 29.59 3.51 -27.75
CA LYS A 216 29.36 3.10 -29.15
C LYS A 216 30.39 2.10 -29.76
N ASP A 217 31.13 1.35 -28.94
CA ASP A 217 31.98 0.22 -29.37
C ASP A 217 31.22 -1.13 -29.35
#